data_AF-A0AAN9VQP1-F1
#
_entry.id   AF-A0AAN9VQP1-F1
#
_cell.length_a   1.000
_cell.length_b   1.000
_cell.length_c   1.000
_cell.angle_alpha   90.00
_cell.angle_beta   90.00
_cell.angle_gamma   90.00
#
_symmetry.space_group_name_H-M   'P 1'
#
loop_
_entity.id
_entity.type
_entity.pdbx_description
1 polymer ?
#
loop_
_entity_poly.entity_id
_entity_poly.type
_entity_poly.pdbx_seq_one_letter_code
_entity_poly.pdbx_strand_id
1 'polypeptide(L)'
;MVGNPYRYRAALRQLDNRHATAGCLLAVLFLVPFAARVYHVNMTILLLAASLYAVVVVPLITGYITCGSIFRIVRMISLSLFNPRTIQYASLQVLLFFLWLHELYSSLHTIHTTVIQVLYFLVSEKAFCPEQKCVSLYALLFCTMLAYLYQSLQTRRWSQIMFTTTTADFLRLTTTFIILRLGKGVAMSFVLITITLQFDDLEPCAPFIITTTLYFIITQFLKNPKDNILVTAVRYMDLYIFEGLEEYWIPLLMNSLAILLSIINIIIALNQDSGNIVLCMVVMYTNVIIAFQQLQEECIEPFKEQLKLLERFPLATKEQMAQRGDTTCPVCLDEMNFLTARITPCRHIFHGQCLRQCVLQYQQCPMCKQSL
;
A
#
# COMPACT_ATOMS: atom_id res chain seq x y z
N MET A 1 22.62 22.85 7.67
CA MET A 1 22.82 22.24 9.01
C MET A 1 23.10 20.76 8.82
N VAL A 2 24.37 20.37 8.71
CA VAL A 2 24.78 18.97 8.58
C VAL A 2 24.96 18.42 9.99
N GLY A 3 23.98 17.66 10.49
CA GLY A 3 24.03 17.05 11.81
C GLY A 3 25.12 15.99 11.92
N ASN A 4 25.76 15.89 13.09
CA ASN A 4 26.82 14.92 13.37
C ASN A 4 26.35 13.47 13.03
N PRO A 5 27.01 12.77 12.09
CA PRO A 5 26.58 11.45 11.60
C PRO A 5 26.52 10.38 12.71
N TYR A 6 27.29 10.54 13.79
CA TYR A 6 27.24 9.62 14.94
C TYR A 6 25.93 9.74 15.74
N ARG A 7 25.37 10.96 15.86
CA ARG A 7 24.06 11.15 16.51
C ARG A 7 22.94 10.51 15.71
N TYR A 8 23.01 10.62 14.38
CA TYR A 8 22.02 9.99 13.49
C TYR A 8 22.08 8.46 13.60
N ARG A 9 23.28 7.88 13.65
CA ARG A 9 23.47 6.42 13.78
C ARG A 9 22.96 5.88 15.13
N ALA A 10 23.17 6.62 16.22
CA ALA A 10 22.66 6.24 17.53
C ALA A 10 21.12 6.33 17.60
N ALA A 11 20.54 7.40 17.04
CA ALA A 11 19.09 7.57 16.94
C ALA A 11 18.44 6.47 16.08
N LEU A 12 19.05 6.13 14.93
CA LEU A 12 18.59 5.02 14.08
C LEU A 12 18.61 3.68 14.81
N ARG A 13 19.70 3.35 15.51
CA ARG A 13 19.77 2.12 16.31
C ARG A 13 18.71 2.08 17.41
N GLN A 14 18.41 3.22 18.02
CA GLN A 14 17.37 3.31 19.04
C GLN A 14 15.97 3.11 18.44
N LEU A 15 15.71 3.64 17.24
CA LEU A 15 14.49 3.40 16.47
C LEU A 15 14.36 1.92 16.06
N ASP A 16 15.40 1.33 15.47
CA ASP A 16 15.41 -0.08 15.06
C ASP A 16 15.15 -1.02 16.25
N ASN A 17 15.76 -0.74 17.41
CA ASN A 17 15.49 -1.50 18.64
C ASN A 17 14.04 -1.35 19.11
N ARG A 18 13.46 -0.14 19.08
CA ARG A 18 12.05 0.08 19.42
C ARG A 18 11.13 -0.68 18.46
N HIS A 19 11.41 -0.65 17.16
CA HIS A 19 10.65 -1.43 16.17
C HIS A 19 10.78 -2.94 16.37
N ALA A 20 11.96 -3.45 16.68
CA ALA A 20 12.18 -4.87 16.96
C ALA A 20 11.41 -5.32 18.22
N THR A 21 11.49 -4.53 19.31
CA THR A 21 10.76 -4.82 20.55
C THR A 21 9.24 -4.74 20.36
N ALA A 22 8.75 -3.76 19.59
CA ALA A 22 7.34 -3.67 19.21
C ALA A 22 6.91 -4.93 18.45
N GLY A 23 7.70 -5.35 17.45
CA GLY A 23 7.45 -6.56 16.68
C GLY A 23 7.37 -7.82 17.54
N CYS A 24 8.28 -7.98 18.50
CA CYS A 24 8.24 -9.11 19.45
C CYS A 24 6.99 -9.09 20.34
N LEU A 25 6.58 -7.92 20.84
CA LEU A 25 5.38 -7.78 21.67
C LEU A 25 4.10 -8.04 20.86
N LEU A 26 4.03 -7.51 19.63
CA LEU A 26 2.92 -7.76 18.70
C LEU A 26 2.83 -9.24 18.31
N ALA A 27 3.95 -9.99 18.26
CA ALA A 27 3.92 -11.41 17.94
C ALA A 27 3.14 -12.25 18.96
N VAL A 28 3.04 -11.80 20.23
CA VAL A 28 2.24 -12.45 21.27
C VAL A 28 0.75 -12.47 20.91
N LEU A 29 0.28 -11.50 20.11
CA LEU A 29 -1.11 -11.44 19.67
C LEU A 29 -1.49 -12.58 18.72
N PHE A 30 -0.53 -13.22 18.04
CA PHE A 30 -0.80 -14.39 17.21
C PHE A 30 -1.20 -15.63 18.04
N LEU A 31 -0.97 -15.62 19.36
CA LEU A 31 -1.38 -16.70 20.27
C LEU A 31 -2.82 -16.53 20.79
N VAL A 32 -3.46 -15.38 20.54
CA VAL A 32 -4.83 -15.07 20.97
C VAL A 32 -5.85 -16.07 20.42
N PRO A 33 -5.84 -16.43 19.12
CA PRO A 33 -6.77 -17.44 18.59
C PRO A 33 -6.58 -18.83 19.22
N PHE A 34 -5.34 -19.18 19.57
CA PHE A 34 -5.02 -20.43 20.26
C PHE A 34 -5.58 -20.44 21.69
N ALA A 35 -5.39 -19.35 22.43
CA ALA A 35 -5.95 -19.21 23.78
C ALA A 35 -7.48 -19.29 23.78
N ALA A 36 -8.17 -18.65 22.83
CA ALA A 36 -9.62 -18.75 22.77
C ALA A 36 -10.12 -20.18 22.48
N ARG A 37 -9.41 -20.96 21.66
CA ARG A 37 -9.76 -22.35 21.36
C ARG A 37 -9.49 -23.27 22.56
N VAL A 38 -8.36 -23.11 23.25
CA VAL A 38 -7.98 -23.94 24.41
C VAL A 38 -8.85 -23.65 25.63
N TYR A 39 -9.19 -22.38 25.87
CA TYR A 39 -9.88 -21.97 27.09
C TYR A 39 -11.39 -21.74 26.91
N HIS A 40 -11.95 -21.99 25.73
CA HIS A 40 -13.36 -21.75 25.40
C HIS A 40 -13.85 -20.33 25.79
N VAL A 41 -12.96 -19.34 25.74
CA VAL A 41 -13.29 -17.96 26.11
C VAL A 41 -13.99 -17.26 24.95
N ASN A 42 -14.97 -16.41 25.26
CA ASN A 42 -15.65 -15.58 24.26
C ASN A 42 -14.64 -14.76 23.45
N MET A 43 -14.61 -15.02 22.13
CA MET A 43 -13.69 -14.37 21.18
C MET A 43 -13.77 -12.85 21.22
N THR A 44 -14.94 -12.27 21.48
CA THR A 44 -15.14 -10.82 21.58
C THR A 44 -14.35 -10.18 22.71
N ILE A 45 -14.32 -10.82 23.89
CA ILE A 45 -13.57 -10.34 25.06
C ILE A 45 -12.07 -10.44 24.78
N LEU A 46 -11.64 -11.55 24.19
CA LEU A 46 -10.24 -11.78 23.87
C LEU A 46 -9.73 -10.80 22.80
N LEU A 47 -10.56 -10.48 21.80
CA LEU A 47 -10.24 -9.48 20.77
C LEU A 47 -10.14 -8.06 21.35
N LEU A 48 -11.00 -7.73 22.32
CA LEU A 48 -11.01 -6.42 22.99
C LEU A 48 -9.81 -6.27 23.94
N ALA A 49 -9.41 -7.35 24.60
CA ALA A 49 -8.17 -7.37 25.38
C ALA A 49 -6.93 -7.28 24.46
N ALA A 50 -6.94 -7.97 23.33
CA ALA A 50 -5.88 -7.94 22.32
C ALA A 50 -5.72 -6.54 21.70
N SER A 51 -6.83 -5.85 21.39
CA SER A 51 -6.78 -4.48 20.87
C SER A 51 -6.30 -3.49 21.92
N LEU A 52 -6.72 -3.63 23.18
CA LEU A 52 -6.21 -2.82 24.30
C LEU A 52 -4.70 -3.01 24.48
N TYR A 53 -4.22 -4.25 24.40
CA TYR A 53 -2.80 -4.58 24.46
C TYR A 53 -2.02 -3.93 23.31
N ALA A 54 -2.50 -4.05 22.08
CA ALA A 54 -1.83 -3.51 20.90
C ALA A 54 -1.78 -1.97 20.89
N VAL A 55 -2.84 -1.30 21.33
CA VAL A 55 -2.97 0.18 21.24
C VAL A 55 -2.38 0.89 22.45
N VAL A 56 -2.43 0.27 23.64
CA VAL A 56 -2.01 0.93 24.89
C VAL A 56 -0.70 0.34 25.39
N VAL A 57 -0.63 -0.98 25.52
CA VAL A 57 0.50 -1.65 26.19
C VAL A 57 1.75 -1.65 25.31
N VAL A 58 1.62 -2.01 24.03
CA VAL A 58 2.77 -2.03 23.10
C VAL A 58 3.41 -0.65 22.94
N PRO A 59 2.67 0.45 22.66
CA PRO A 59 3.27 1.78 22.50
C PRO A 59 3.83 2.37 23.79
N LEU A 60 3.29 1.96 24.95
CA LEU A 60 3.79 2.35 26.26
C LEU A 60 5.13 1.67 26.59
N ILE A 61 5.23 0.35 26.37
CA ILE A 61 6.46 -0.42 26.63
C ILE A 61 7.58 -0.01 25.67
N THR A 62 7.24 0.25 24.41
CA THR A 62 8.20 0.66 23.37
C THR A 62 8.59 2.14 23.47
N GLY A 63 7.94 2.89 24.36
CA GLY A 63 8.25 4.30 24.64
C GLY A 63 7.80 5.28 23.55
N TYR A 64 6.84 4.90 22.71
CA TYR A 64 6.19 5.82 21.76
C TYR A 64 5.18 6.73 22.45
N ILE A 65 4.52 6.26 23.52
CA ILE A 65 3.54 7.03 24.30
C ILE A 65 4.00 7.12 25.75
N THR A 66 3.94 8.31 26.34
CA THR A 66 4.22 8.52 27.77
C THR A 66 2.92 8.43 28.57
N CYS A 67 2.98 7.94 29.83
CA CYS A 67 1.82 7.83 30.72
C CYS A 67 1.02 9.14 30.85
N GLY A 68 1.70 10.29 30.81
CA GLY A 68 1.05 11.61 30.88
C GLY A 68 0.17 11.95 29.68
N SER A 69 0.45 11.39 28.50
CA SER A 69 -0.35 11.55 27.28
C SER A 69 -1.65 10.74 27.38
N ILE A 70 -1.55 9.51 27.88
CA ILE A 70 -2.70 8.62 28.09
C ILE A 70 -3.65 9.21 29.13
N PHE A 71 -3.11 9.70 30.25
CA PHE A 71 -3.92 10.33 31.30
C PHE A 71 -4.64 11.60 30.79
N ARG A 72 -4.00 12.37 29.88
CA ARG A 72 -4.64 13.51 29.21
C ARG A 72 -5.80 13.08 28.31
N ILE A 73 -5.61 12.05 27.49
CA ILE A 73 -6.66 11.53 26.58
C ILE A 73 -7.84 10.97 27.38
N VAL A 74 -7.56 10.13 28.38
CA VAL A 74 -8.59 9.53 29.24
C VAL A 74 -9.36 10.61 30.02
N ARG A 75 -8.66 11.61 30.57
CA ARG A 75 -9.29 12.76 31.24
C ARG A 75 -10.14 13.59 30.29
N MET A 76 -9.70 13.80 29.05
CA MET A 76 -10.47 14.54 28.04
C MET A 76 -11.77 13.81 27.68
N ILE A 77 -11.71 12.49 27.48
CA ILE A 77 -12.87 11.63 27.19
C ILE A 77 -13.82 11.58 28.40
N SER A 78 -13.29 11.40 29.61
CA SER A 78 -14.04 11.38 30.87
C SER A 78 -14.81 12.68 31.13
N LEU A 79 -14.17 13.83 30.91
CA LEU A 79 -14.81 15.14 31.09
C LEU A 79 -15.87 15.41 30.01
N SER A 80 -15.71 14.84 28.81
CA SER A 80 -16.69 14.96 27.73
C SER A 80 -17.95 14.11 27.95
N LEU A 81 -17.84 12.97 28.64
CA LEU A 81 -18.96 12.03 28.86
C LEU A 81 -19.88 12.39 30.04
N PHE A 82 -19.41 13.18 31.02
CA PHE A 82 -20.13 13.39 32.29
C PHE A 82 -20.93 14.70 32.41
N ASN A 83 -20.97 15.54 31.38
CA ASN A 83 -21.73 16.79 31.44
C ASN A 83 -23.20 16.58 30.99
N PRO A 84 -24.21 17.03 31.76
CA PRO A 84 -25.64 16.82 31.42
C PRO A 84 -26.23 17.83 30.42
N ARG A 85 -25.53 18.94 30.11
CA ARG A 85 -25.91 19.90 29.05
C ARG A 85 -25.51 19.45 27.63
N THR A 86 -24.93 18.27 27.52
CA THR A 86 -24.22 17.81 26.31
C THR A 86 -25.16 17.19 25.28
N ILE A 87 -26.44 16.92 25.58
CA ILE A 87 -27.34 16.21 24.65
C ILE A 87 -27.64 17.03 23.37
N GLN A 88 -27.71 18.36 23.45
CA GLN A 88 -27.85 19.22 22.25
C GLN A 88 -26.53 19.39 21.47
N TYR A 89 -25.39 19.27 22.14
CA TYR A 89 -24.07 19.30 21.49
C TYR A 89 -23.54 17.89 21.17
N ALA A 90 -24.25 16.83 21.56
CA ALA A 90 -23.80 15.45 21.44
C ALA A 90 -23.77 15.04 19.96
N SER A 91 -24.77 15.44 19.17
CA SER A 91 -24.76 15.20 17.72
C SER A 91 -23.59 15.90 17.02
N LEU A 92 -23.30 17.15 17.41
CA LEU A 92 -22.16 17.91 16.88
C LEU A 92 -20.82 17.32 17.34
N GLN A 93 -20.70 16.89 18.59
CA GLN A 93 -19.50 16.24 19.12
C GLN A 93 -19.26 14.88 18.45
N VAL A 94 -20.33 14.11 18.19
CA VAL A 94 -20.25 12.86 17.44
C VAL A 94 -19.80 13.12 16.01
N LEU A 95 -20.35 14.14 15.33
CA LEU A 95 -19.91 14.54 13.99
C LEU A 95 -18.43 14.97 13.97
N LEU A 96 -18.02 15.83 14.90
CA LEU A 96 -16.63 16.27 15.05
C LEU A 96 -15.70 15.10 15.35
N PHE A 97 -16.14 14.13 16.14
CA PHE A 97 -15.39 12.91 16.41
C PHE A 97 -15.22 12.06 15.13
N PHE A 98 -16.28 11.88 14.33
CA PHE A 98 -16.17 11.17 13.05
C PHE A 98 -15.28 11.90 12.04
N LEU A 99 -15.33 13.24 11.98
CA LEU A 99 -14.44 14.04 11.14
C LEU A 99 -12.98 13.90 11.58
N TRP A 100 -12.72 13.99 12.89
CA TRP A 100 -11.40 13.76 13.45
C TRP A 100 -10.90 12.34 13.18
N LEU A 101 -11.78 11.34 13.27
CA LEU A 101 -11.44 9.94 12.98
C LEU A 101 -11.14 9.73 11.48
N HIS A 102 -11.87 10.39 10.59
CA HIS A 102 -11.57 10.40 9.15
C HIS A 102 -10.20 11.03 8.87
N GLU A 103 -9.91 12.19 9.45
CA GLU A 103 -8.63 12.89 9.28
C GLU A 103 -7.46 12.07 9.82
N LEU A 104 -7.64 11.47 11.01
CA LEU A 104 -6.66 10.55 11.60
C LEU A 104 -6.43 9.34 10.69
N TYR A 105 -7.50 8.71 10.21
CA TYR A 105 -7.41 7.55 9.32
C TYR A 105 -6.71 7.92 8.01
N SER A 106 -7.09 9.03 7.38
CA SER A 106 -6.50 9.55 6.14
C SER A 106 -5.00 9.88 6.29
N SER A 107 -4.56 10.31 7.47
CA SER A 107 -3.14 10.53 7.75
C SER A 107 -2.31 9.23 7.78
N LEU A 108 -2.93 8.08 8.03
CA LEU A 108 -2.26 6.79 8.24
C LEU A 108 -2.14 5.97 6.94
N HIS A 109 -1.41 6.51 5.96
CA HIS A 109 -1.29 5.90 4.62
C HIS A 109 -0.86 4.43 4.63
N THR A 110 0.11 4.09 5.49
CA THR A 110 0.67 2.73 5.60
C THR A 110 -0.33 1.67 6.04
N ILE A 111 -1.44 2.06 6.68
CA ILE A 111 -2.43 1.13 7.24
C ILE A 111 -3.57 0.89 6.25
N HIS A 112 -3.86 1.83 5.35
CA HIS A 112 -4.99 1.76 4.42
C HIS A 112 -5.03 0.47 3.62
N THR A 113 -3.93 0.09 2.98
CA THR A 113 -3.89 -1.13 2.15
C THR A 113 -4.21 -2.38 2.97
N THR A 114 -3.76 -2.44 4.22
CA THR A 114 -4.02 -3.58 5.11
C THR A 114 -5.47 -3.61 5.57
N VAL A 115 -6.05 -2.46 5.92
CA VAL A 115 -7.46 -2.36 6.33
C VAL A 115 -8.37 -2.72 5.16
N ILE A 116 -8.06 -2.22 3.97
CA ILE A 116 -8.81 -2.49 2.74
C ILE A 116 -8.80 -3.99 2.41
N GLN A 117 -7.64 -4.66 2.52
CA GLN A 117 -7.52 -6.11 2.34
C GLN A 117 -8.32 -6.89 3.38
N VAL A 118 -8.21 -6.56 4.66
CA VAL A 118 -8.96 -7.22 5.75
C VAL A 118 -10.47 -7.10 5.51
N LEU A 119 -10.95 -5.89 5.23
CA LEU A 119 -12.36 -5.63 5.04
C LEU A 119 -12.93 -6.32 3.78
N TYR A 120 -12.15 -6.37 2.70
CA TYR A 120 -12.54 -7.11 1.50
C TYR A 120 -12.70 -8.61 1.79
N PHE A 121 -11.71 -9.23 2.44
CA PHE A 121 -11.74 -10.65 2.78
C PHE A 121 -12.90 -10.99 3.72
N LEU A 122 -13.21 -10.11 4.68
CA LEU A 122 -14.31 -10.31 5.63
C LEU A 122 -15.68 -10.25 4.93
N VAL A 123 -15.88 -9.32 3.99
CA VAL A 123 -17.09 -9.27 3.17
C VAL A 123 -17.18 -10.50 2.27
N SER A 124 -16.07 -10.93 1.65
CA SER A 124 -16.05 -12.12 0.80
C SER A 124 -16.35 -13.40 1.58
N GLU A 125 -15.92 -13.53 2.84
CA GLU A 125 -16.30 -14.67 3.69
C GLU A 125 -17.82 -14.73 3.86
N LYS A 126 -18.46 -13.59 4.13
CA LYS A 126 -19.92 -13.53 4.28
C LYS A 126 -20.66 -13.73 2.95
N ALA A 127 -20.08 -13.28 1.85
CA ALA A 127 -20.65 -13.39 0.50
C ALA A 127 -20.61 -14.84 -0.06
N PHE A 128 -19.54 -15.58 0.20
CA PHE A 128 -19.32 -16.88 -0.45
C PHE A 128 -19.40 -18.07 0.51
N CYS A 129 -19.05 -17.90 1.78
CA CYS A 129 -18.94 -19.00 2.75
C CYS A 129 -19.50 -18.59 4.13
N PRO A 130 -20.80 -18.28 4.26
CA PRO A 130 -21.36 -17.74 5.51
C PRO A 130 -21.25 -18.70 6.72
N GLU A 131 -21.22 -20.01 6.47
CA GLU A 131 -21.15 -21.08 7.47
C GLU A 131 -19.77 -21.20 8.15
N GLN A 132 -18.69 -20.90 7.42
CA GLN A 132 -17.33 -21.12 7.89
C GLN A 132 -16.75 -19.83 8.50
N LYS A 133 -16.53 -19.83 9.81
CA LYS A 133 -15.99 -18.67 10.53
C LYS A 133 -14.46 -18.60 10.42
N CYS A 134 -13.93 -17.39 10.29
CA CYS A 134 -12.49 -17.06 10.33
C CYS A 134 -11.67 -17.44 9.09
N VAL A 135 -12.30 -17.94 8.02
CA VAL A 135 -11.61 -18.27 6.75
C VAL A 135 -10.90 -17.03 6.18
N SER A 136 -11.51 -15.85 6.28
CA SER A 136 -10.94 -14.57 5.82
C SER A 136 -9.59 -14.26 6.44
N LEU A 137 -9.46 -14.40 7.75
CA LEU A 137 -8.23 -14.08 8.48
C LEU A 137 -7.10 -15.04 8.08
N TYR A 138 -7.39 -16.33 7.97
CA TYR A 138 -6.40 -17.34 7.60
C TYR A 138 -5.96 -17.22 6.14
N ALA A 139 -6.91 -16.98 5.22
CA ALA A 139 -6.59 -16.74 3.82
C ALA A 139 -5.74 -15.49 3.64
N LEU A 140 -6.04 -14.41 4.37
CA LEU A 140 -5.23 -13.19 4.34
C LEU A 140 -3.84 -13.42 4.92
N LEU A 141 -3.74 -14.12 6.06
CA LEU A 141 -2.46 -14.47 6.66
C LEU A 141 -1.62 -15.28 5.67
N PHE A 142 -2.20 -16.31 5.04
CA PHE A 142 -1.52 -17.11 4.03
C PHE A 142 -1.01 -16.25 2.86
N CYS A 143 -1.85 -15.39 2.29
CA CYS A 143 -1.48 -14.49 1.19
C CYS A 143 -0.36 -13.53 1.60
N THR A 144 -0.41 -12.96 2.81
CA THR A 144 0.64 -12.07 3.32
C THR A 144 1.96 -12.79 3.57
N MET A 145 1.93 -14.05 4.03
CA MET A 145 3.14 -14.87 4.17
C MET A 145 3.76 -15.16 2.80
N LEU A 146 2.96 -15.49 1.78
CA LEU A 146 3.46 -15.70 0.42
C LEU A 146 4.07 -14.42 -0.18
N ALA A 147 3.40 -13.28 -0.04
CA ALA A 147 3.95 -11.99 -0.49
C ALA A 147 5.26 -11.64 0.22
N TYR A 148 5.33 -11.91 1.52
CA TYR A 148 6.55 -11.72 2.29
C TYR A 148 7.70 -12.60 1.81
N LEU A 149 7.43 -13.89 1.57
CA LEU A 149 8.41 -14.84 1.04
C LEU A 149 8.90 -14.38 -0.34
N TYR A 150 7.98 -13.98 -1.22
CA TYR A 150 8.32 -13.44 -2.53
C TYR A 150 9.23 -12.21 -2.44
N GLN A 151 8.85 -11.22 -1.63
CA GLN A 151 9.64 -10.00 -1.47
C GLN A 151 11.01 -10.28 -0.82
N SER A 152 11.08 -11.23 0.12
CA SER A 152 12.32 -11.70 0.75
C SER A 152 13.25 -12.44 -0.24
N LEU A 153 12.68 -13.12 -1.25
CA LEU A 153 13.45 -13.75 -2.33
C LEU A 153 13.98 -12.72 -3.33
N GLN A 154 13.20 -11.69 -3.65
CA GLN A 154 13.58 -10.62 -4.59
C GLN A 154 14.58 -9.63 -4.03
N THR A 155 14.48 -9.27 -2.76
CA THR A 155 15.41 -8.35 -2.09
C THR A 155 16.74 -9.04 -1.76
N ARG A 156 17.37 -9.61 -2.79
CA ARG A 156 18.76 -10.09 -2.77
C ARG A 156 19.71 -8.88 -2.77
N ARG A 157 19.71 -8.10 -1.67
CA ARG A 157 20.62 -6.97 -1.41
C ARG A 157 22.05 -7.46 -1.09
N TRP A 158 22.67 -8.21 -2.00
CA TRP A 158 24.04 -8.71 -1.85
C TRP A 158 25.10 -7.62 -2.09
N SER A 159 24.77 -6.56 -2.81
CA SER A 159 25.76 -5.63 -3.36
C SER A 159 26.24 -4.53 -2.39
N GLN A 160 25.48 -4.18 -1.34
CA GLN A 160 25.80 -3.00 -0.51
C GLN A 160 26.57 -3.30 0.79
N ILE A 161 26.66 -4.56 1.21
CA ILE A 161 27.28 -4.93 2.51
C ILE A 161 28.81 -5.16 2.39
N MET A 162 29.34 -5.25 1.17
CA MET A 162 30.73 -5.64 0.91
C MET A 162 31.77 -4.50 1.13
N PHE A 163 31.34 -3.29 1.49
CA PHE A 163 32.25 -2.16 1.76
C PHE A 163 32.40 -1.90 3.27
N THR A 164 32.97 -2.86 4.01
CA THR A 164 33.42 -2.61 5.40
C THR A 164 34.85 -3.12 5.60
N THR A 165 35.60 -2.41 6.43
CA THR A 165 37.07 -2.37 6.42
C THR A 165 37.77 -3.40 7.31
N THR A 166 37.04 -4.32 7.97
CA THR A 166 37.65 -5.38 8.80
C THR A 166 36.97 -6.74 8.66
N THR A 167 37.74 -7.83 8.75
CA THR A 167 37.25 -9.22 8.66
C THR A 167 36.32 -9.59 9.82
N ALA A 168 36.54 -9.04 11.02
CA ALA A 168 35.71 -9.27 12.20
C ALA A 168 34.31 -8.63 12.07
N ASP A 169 34.23 -7.42 11.51
CA ASP A 169 32.95 -6.75 11.27
C ASP A 169 32.15 -7.45 10.17
N PHE A 170 32.83 -7.94 9.12
CA PHE A 170 32.22 -8.77 8.08
C PHE A 170 31.62 -10.05 8.67
N LEU A 171 32.37 -10.74 9.54
CA LEU A 171 31.90 -11.99 10.15
C LEU A 171 30.69 -11.74 11.07
N ARG A 172 30.72 -10.69 11.90
CA ARG A 172 29.57 -10.31 12.76
C ARG A 172 28.31 -9.93 11.95
N LEU A 173 28.48 -9.16 10.87
CA LEU A 173 27.39 -8.73 10.00
C LEU A 173 26.77 -9.91 9.26
N THR A 174 27.60 -10.79 8.69
CA THR A 174 27.13 -12.00 7.99
C THR A 174 26.43 -12.96 8.95
N THR A 175 26.97 -13.21 10.15
CA THR A 175 26.32 -14.05 11.16
C THR A 175 24.97 -13.48 11.59
N THR A 176 24.89 -12.18 11.86
CA THR A 176 23.63 -11.53 12.27
C THR A 176 22.59 -11.57 11.15
N PHE A 177 23.01 -11.39 9.89
CA PHE A 177 22.12 -11.51 8.73
C PHE A 177 21.57 -12.93 8.56
N ILE A 178 22.42 -13.95 8.71
CA ILE A 178 22.01 -15.36 8.65
C ILE A 178 21.02 -15.68 9.77
N ILE A 179 21.30 -15.26 11.01
CA ILE A 179 20.41 -15.46 12.17
C ILE A 179 19.05 -14.79 11.94
N LEU A 180 19.04 -13.54 11.48
CA LEU A 180 17.78 -12.82 11.19
C LEU A 180 16.97 -13.51 10.08
N ARG A 181 17.63 -14.08 9.06
CA ARG A 181 16.95 -14.77 7.96
C ARG A 181 16.41 -16.14 8.39
N LEU A 182 17.17 -16.90 9.17
CA LEU A 182 16.72 -18.16 9.75
C LEU A 182 15.56 -17.92 10.72
N GLY A 183 15.65 -16.89 11.58
CA GLY A 183 14.55 -16.52 12.48
C GLY A 183 13.27 -16.16 11.74
N LYS A 184 13.36 -15.40 10.64
CA LYS A 184 12.22 -15.14 9.75
C LYS A 184 11.67 -16.41 9.13
N GLY A 185 12.53 -17.31 8.65
CA GLY A 185 12.13 -18.60 8.09
C GLY A 185 11.37 -19.48 9.09
N VAL A 186 11.88 -19.62 10.30
CA VAL A 186 11.24 -20.39 11.39
C VAL A 186 9.88 -19.80 11.76
N ALA A 187 9.76 -18.48 11.85
CA ALA A 187 8.48 -17.81 12.12
C ALA A 187 7.46 -18.08 10.99
N MET A 188 7.86 -17.99 9.73
CA MET A 188 6.99 -18.31 8.58
C MET A 188 6.57 -19.78 8.59
N SER A 189 7.47 -20.71 8.91
CA SER A 189 7.16 -22.14 9.03
C SER A 189 6.16 -22.41 10.14
N PHE A 190 6.31 -21.77 11.31
CA PHE A 190 5.36 -21.92 12.42
C PHE A 190 3.96 -21.40 12.05
N VAL A 191 3.89 -20.27 11.34
CA VAL A 191 2.62 -19.73 10.82
C VAL A 191 2.00 -20.69 9.82
N LEU A 192 2.78 -21.22 8.88
CA LEU A 192 2.29 -22.18 7.88
C LEU A 192 1.80 -23.48 8.52
N ILE A 193 2.50 -23.99 9.55
CA ILE A 193 2.09 -25.17 10.32
C ILE A 193 0.78 -24.88 11.07
N THR A 194 0.64 -23.71 11.69
CA THR A 194 -0.59 -23.31 12.39
C THR A 194 -1.77 -23.24 11.43
N ILE A 195 -1.53 -22.70 10.22
CA ILE A 195 -2.48 -22.70 9.10
C ILE A 195 -2.87 -24.14 8.75
N THR A 196 -1.92 -25.03 8.43
CA THR A 196 -2.24 -26.42 8.03
C THR A 196 -3.03 -27.17 9.10
N LEU A 197 -2.68 -27.01 10.39
CA LEU A 197 -3.38 -27.67 11.49
C LEU A 197 -4.80 -27.11 11.74
N GLN A 198 -5.08 -25.90 11.28
CA GLN A 198 -6.40 -25.29 11.42
C GLN A 198 -7.28 -25.51 10.18
N PHE A 199 -6.68 -25.76 9.01
CA PHE A 199 -7.39 -26.00 7.75
C PHE A 199 -7.91 -27.42 7.57
N ASP A 200 -7.53 -28.39 8.42
CA ASP A 200 -8.08 -29.76 8.36
C ASP A 200 -9.62 -29.78 8.51
N ASP A 201 -10.22 -28.75 9.10
CA ASP A 201 -11.68 -28.61 9.28
C ASP A 201 -12.35 -27.59 8.32
N LEU A 202 -11.61 -26.92 7.42
CA LEU A 202 -12.12 -25.81 6.60
C LEU A 202 -11.88 -26.03 5.10
N GLU A 203 -12.96 -26.23 4.35
CA GLU A 203 -12.95 -26.30 2.88
C GLU A 203 -13.51 -24.99 2.28
N PRO A 204 -12.67 -23.98 1.97
CA PRO A 204 -13.14 -22.74 1.37
C PRO A 204 -13.65 -22.96 -0.06
N CYS A 205 -14.72 -22.26 -0.44
CA CYS A 205 -15.24 -22.32 -1.80
C CYS A 205 -14.26 -21.71 -2.82
N ALA A 206 -14.16 -22.31 -4.01
CA ALA A 206 -13.36 -21.79 -5.12
C ALA A 206 -13.58 -20.29 -5.45
N PRO A 207 -14.82 -19.75 -5.52
CA PRO A 207 -15.04 -18.33 -5.80
C PRO A 207 -14.44 -17.41 -4.73
N PHE A 208 -14.47 -17.82 -3.45
CA PHE A 208 -13.84 -17.06 -2.37
C PHE A 208 -12.33 -16.97 -2.58
N ILE A 209 -11.67 -18.10 -2.86
CA ILE A 209 -10.20 -18.13 -3.07
C ILE A 209 -9.83 -17.28 -4.29
N ILE A 210 -10.52 -17.44 -5.42
CA ILE A 210 -10.19 -16.72 -6.66
C ILE A 210 -10.34 -15.20 -6.47
N THR A 211 -11.45 -14.76 -5.89
CA THR A 211 -11.72 -13.32 -5.72
C THR A 211 -10.77 -12.67 -4.71
N THR A 212 -10.51 -13.33 -3.58
CA THR A 212 -9.63 -12.80 -2.53
C THR A 212 -8.16 -12.79 -2.95
N THR A 213 -7.68 -13.84 -3.63
CA THR A 213 -6.31 -13.89 -4.16
C THR A 213 -6.09 -12.84 -5.25
N LEU A 214 -7.04 -12.69 -6.19
CA LEU A 214 -6.98 -11.65 -7.22
C LEU A 214 -6.91 -10.26 -6.59
N TYR A 215 -7.80 -9.96 -5.64
CA TYR A 215 -7.82 -8.68 -4.95
C TYR A 215 -6.53 -8.40 -4.18
N PHE A 216 -6.01 -9.43 -3.50
CA PHE A 216 -4.77 -9.33 -2.75
C PHE A 216 -3.58 -9.03 -3.67
N ILE A 217 -3.48 -9.71 -4.81
CA ILE A 217 -2.42 -9.48 -5.79
C ILE A 217 -2.47 -8.03 -6.30
N ILE A 218 -3.65 -7.55 -6.72
CA ILE A 218 -3.84 -6.17 -7.19
C ILE A 218 -3.41 -5.16 -6.12
N THR A 219 -3.86 -5.34 -4.89
CA THR A 219 -3.57 -4.40 -3.79
C THR A 219 -2.11 -4.47 -3.33
N GLN A 220 -1.42 -5.60 -3.44
CA GLN A 220 0.02 -5.67 -3.20
C GLN A 220 0.82 -4.89 -4.25
N PHE A 221 0.39 -4.91 -5.52
CA PHE A 221 1.03 -4.12 -6.56
C PHE A 221 0.93 -2.61 -6.30
N LEU A 222 -0.13 -2.14 -5.65
CA LEU A 222 -0.29 -0.71 -5.33
C LEU A 222 0.76 -0.17 -4.35
N LYS A 223 1.41 -1.03 -3.55
CA LYS A 223 2.29 -0.59 -2.47
C LYS A 223 3.60 0.05 -2.95
N ASN A 224 4.10 -0.28 -4.14
CA ASN A 224 5.39 0.21 -4.67
C ASN A 224 5.36 0.47 -6.20
N PRO A 225 4.61 1.45 -6.70
CA PRO A 225 4.37 1.64 -8.13
C PRO A 225 5.64 1.76 -8.99
N LYS A 226 6.72 2.37 -8.45
CA LYS A 226 7.94 2.69 -9.21
C LYS A 226 8.90 1.52 -9.44
N ASP A 227 8.93 0.55 -8.53
CA ASP A 227 9.86 -0.59 -8.58
C ASP A 227 9.17 -1.89 -9.05
N ASN A 228 7.94 -1.77 -9.56
CA ASN A 228 7.11 -2.91 -9.89
C ASN A 228 7.56 -3.59 -11.18
N ILE A 229 7.59 -4.93 -11.13
CA ILE A 229 7.90 -5.77 -12.30
C ILE A 229 6.89 -5.55 -13.41
N LEU A 230 5.61 -5.34 -13.11
CA LEU A 230 4.59 -5.12 -14.13
C LEU A 230 4.86 -3.82 -14.92
N VAL A 231 5.22 -2.74 -14.24
CA VAL A 231 5.61 -1.48 -14.91
C VAL A 231 6.86 -1.69 -15.75
N THR A 232 7.85 -2.42 -15.23
CA THR A 232 9.07 -2.77 -15.98
C THR A 232 8.77 -3.66 -17.20
N ALA A 233 7.84 -4.61 -17.06
CA ALA A 233 7.45 -5.54 -18.11
C ALA A 233 6.66 -4.84 -19.21
N VAL A 234 5.69 -3.99 -18.85
CA VAL A 234 4.93 -3.19 -19.81
C VAL A 234 5.85 -2.17 -20.51
N ARG A 235 6.79 -1.58 -19.77
CA ARG A 235 7.83 -0.73 -20.37
C ARG A 235 8.67 -1.48 -21.38
N TYR A 236 9.01 -2.75 -21.13
CA TYR A 236 9.74 -3.58 -22.09
C TYR A 236 8.94 -3.91 -23.36
N MET A 237 7.60 -3.79 -23.31
CA MET A 237 6.75 -3.99 -24.49
C MET A 237 6.72 -2.76 -25.42
N ASP A 238 7.35 -1.64 -25.03
CA ASP A 238 7.46 -0.39 -25.80
C ASP A 238 6.16 0.03 -26.50
N LEU A 239 5.06 0.03 -25.74
CA LEU A 239 3.75 0.38 -26.26
C LEU A 239 3.61 1.90 -26.39
N TYR A 240 3.80 2.39 -27.61
CA TYR A 240 3.69 3.82 -27.96
C TYR A 240 2.37 4.49 -27.54
N ILE A 241 1.29 3.73 -27.38
CA ILE A 241 -0.04 4.24 -26.94
C ILE A 241 0.06 5.00 -25.62
N PHE A 242 0.98 4.61 -24.73
CA PHE A 242 1.11 5.23 -23.41
C PHE A 242 1.99 6.49 -23.39
N GLU A 243 2.65 6.87 -24.50
CA GLU A 243 3.58 8.02 -24.56
C GLU A 243 4.59 8.08 -23.39
N GLY A 244 5.02 6.92 -22.86
CA GLY A 244 5.93 6.83 -21.72
C GLY A 244 5.29 7.12 -20.35
N LEU A 245 3.96 7.12 -20.25
CA LEU A 245 3.19 7.36 -19.04
C LEU A 245 2.77 6.06 -18.32
N GLU A 246 3.47 4.94 -18.58
CA GLU A 246 3.14 3.62 -17.99
C GLU A 246 3.20 3.67 -16.46
N GLU A 247 4.10 4.48 -15.90
CA GLU A 247 4.24 4.72 -14.46
C GLU A 247 2.98 5.32 -13.81
N TYR A 248 2.10 5.97 -14.60
CA TYR A 248 0.85 6.57 -14.12
C TYR A 248 -0.37 5.74 -14.51
N TRP A 249 -0.38 5.22 -15.75
CA TRP A 249 -1.48 4.39 -16.27
C TRP A 249 -1.65 3.08 -15.52
N ILE A 250 -0.54 2.40 -15.19
CA ILE A 250 -0.62 1.09 -14.55
C ILE A 250 -1.19 1.21 -13.12
N PRO A 251 -0.70 2.11 -12.25
CA PRO A 251 -1.33 2.33 -10.95
C PRO A 251 -2.80 2.79 -11.04
N LEU A 252 -3.14 3.64 -12.02
CA LEU A 252 -4.53 4.08 -12.26
C LEU A 252 -5.44 2.88 -12.61
N LEU A 253 -5.00 1.98 -13.48
CA LEU A 253 -5.73 0.78 -13.86
C LEU A 253 -5.89 -0.18 -12.67
N MET A 254 -4.83 -0.40 -11.89
CA MET A 254 -4.87 -1.32 -10.75
C MET A 254 -5.79 -0.81 -9.63
N ASN A 255 -5.72 0.48 -9.31
CA ASN A 255 -6.61 1.11 -8.34
C ASN A 255 -8.08 1.06 -8.79
N SER A 256 -8.35 1.37 -10.07
CA SER A 256 -9.72 1.31 -10.60
C SER A 256 -10.28 -0.11 -10.60
N LEU A 257 -9.46 -1.11 -10.94
CA LEU A 257 -9.82 -2.53 -10.85
C LEU A 257 -10.11 -2.97 -9.40
N ALA A 258 -9.31 -2.51 -8.43
CA ALA A 258 -9.54 -2.81 -7.02
C ALA A 258 -10.86 -2.21 -6.51
N ILE A 259 -11.18 -0.97 -6.89
CA ILE A 259 -12.45 -0.32 -6.54
C ILE A 259 -13.62 -1.10 -7.18
N LEU A 260 -13.50 -1.46 -8.47
CA LEU A 260 -14.53 -2.23 -9.18
C LEU A 260 -14.79 -3.58 -8.52
N LEU A 261 -13.74 -4.33 -8.19
CA LEU A 261 -13.87 -5.61 -7.48
C LEU A 261 -14.52 -5.44 -6.10
N SER A 262 -14.25 -4.33 -5.41
CA SER A 262 -14.87 -4.02 -4.11
C SER A 262 -16.37 -3.74 -4.26
N ILE A 263 -16.78 -2.98 -5.28
CA ILE A 263 -18.19 -2.72 -5.58
C ILE A 263 -18.93 -4.01 -5.92
N ILE A 264 -18.35 -4.86 -6.78
CA ILE A 264 -18.94 -6.15 -7.13
C ILE A 264 -19.12 -7.03 -5.89
N ASN A 265 -18.10 -7.09 -5.02
CA ASN A 265 -18.16 -7.87 -3.77
C ASN A 265 -19.25 -7.36 -2.82
N ILE A 266 -19.43 -6.03 -2.71
CA ILE A 266 -20.52 -5.43 -1.93
C ILE A 266 -21.89 -5.80 -2.51
N ILE A 267 -22.07 -5.74 -3.83
CA ILE A 267 -23.34 -6.10 -4.48
C ILE A 267 -23.67 -7.57 -4.21
N ILE A 268 -22.70 -8.47 -4.36
CA ILE A 268 -22.88 -9.90 -4.06
C ILE A 268 -23.28 -10.09 -2.59
N ALA A 269 -22.59 -9.43 -1.66
CA ALA A 269 -22.86 -9.54 -0.23
C ALA A 269 -24.24 -8.99 0.18
N LEU A 270 -24.74 -7.94 -0.50
CA LEU A 270 -26.07 -7.37 -0.24
C LEU A 270 -27.21 -8.23 -0.78
N ASN A 271 -26.95 -9.04 -1.82
CA ASN A 271 -27.95 -9.93 -2.40
C ASN A 271 -28.19 -11.21 -1.56
N GLN A 272 -27.48 -11.37 -0.44
CA GLN A 272 -27.54 -12.57 0.37
C GLN A 272 -28.30 -12.32 1.68
N ASP A 273 -29.13 -13.28 2.09
CA ASP A 273 -30.03 -13.14 3.25
C ASP A 273 -29.30 -12.94 4.59
N SER A 274 -28.00 -13.26 4.66
CA SER A 274 -27.13 -13.04 5.83
C SER A 274 -26.26 -11.78 5.74
N GLY A 275 -26.55 -10.90 4.77
CA GLY A 275 -25.76 -9.70 4.50
C GLY A 275 -25.71 -8.74 5.69
N ASN A 276 -24.53 -8.62 6.32
CA ASN A 276 -24.29 -7.63 7.36
C ASN A 276 -24.21 -6.23 6.74
N ILE A 277 -25.35 -5.52 6.68
CA ILE A 277 -25.46 -4.17 6.07
C ILE A 277 -24.42 -3.21 6.67
N VAL A 278 -24.19 -3.25 7.98
CA VAL A 278 -23.18 -2.41 8.66
C VAL A 278 -21.79 -2.67 8.11
N LEU A 279 -21.42 -3.93 7.88
CA LEU A 279 -20.12 -4.28 7.30
C LEU A 279 -20.01 -3.74 5.86
N CYS A 280 -21.06 -3.91 5.05
CA CYS A 280 -21.10 -3.36 3.69
C CYS A 280 -20.95 -1.83 3.66
N MET A 281 -21.55 -1.12 4.62
CA MET A 281 -21.38 0.33 4.76
C MET A 281 -19.93 0.72 5.07
N VAL A 282 -19.27 0.00 5.99
CA VAL A 282 -17.86 0.23 6.33
C VAL A 282 -16.95 -0.04 5.13
N VAL A 283 -17.21 -1.11 4.38
CA VAL A 283 -16.43 -1.46 3.18
C VAL A 283 -16.69 -0.49 2.03
N MET A 284 -17.91 -0.01 1.85
CA MET A 284 -18.22 1.05 0.88
C MET A 284 -17.44 2.33 1.21
N TYR A 285 -17.41 2.73 2.48
CA TYR A 285 -16.65 3.90 2.88
C TYR A 285 -15.14 3.73 2.66
N THR A 286 -14.56 2.61 3.13
CA THR A 286 -13.10 2.40 3.09
C THR A 286 -12.59 1.95 1.73
N ASN A 287 -13.15 0.90 1.13
CA ASN A 287 -12.65 0.28 -0.09
C ASN A 287 -13.13 0.96 -1.37
N VAL A 288 -14.15 1.83 -1.29
CA VAL A 288 -14.66 2.58 -2.45
C VAL A 288 -14.41 4.07 -2.27
N ILE A 289 -14.97 4.72 -1.24
CA ILE A 289 -14.88 6.18 -1.11
C ILE A 289 -13.44 6.64 -0.82
N ILE A 290 -12.81 6.12 0.24
CA ILE A 290 -11.43 6.48 0.57
C ILE A 290 -10.46 6.05 -0.53
N ALA A 291 -10.63 4.84 -1.07
CA ALA A 291 -9.80 4.35 -2.18
C ALA A 291 -9.92 5.23 -3.44
N PHE A 292 -11.11 5.76 -3.73
CA PHE A 292 -11.32 6.69 -4.83
C PHE A 292 -10.66 8.05 -4.57
N GLN A 293 -10.74 8.57 -3.34
CA GLN A 293 -10.03 9.79 -2.97
C GLN A 293 -8.51 9.63 -3.15
N GLN A 294 -7.95 8.52 -2.69
CA GLN A 294 -6.53 8.19 -2.87
C GLN A 294 -6.15 8.08 -4.35
N LEU A 295 -6.96 7.38 -5.15
CA LEU A 295 -6.76 7.30 -6.59
C LEU A 295 -6.74 8.68 -7.24
N GLN A 296 -7.60 9.59 -6.79
CA GLN A 296 -7.67 10.94 -7.32
C GLN A 296 -6.39 11.73 -7.01
N GLU A 297 -5.96 11.75 -5.75
CA GLU A 297 -4.79 12.52 -5.30
C GLU A 297 -3.47 11.95 -5.80
N GLU A 298 -3.29 10.63 -5.75
CA GLU A 298 -1.99 9.99 -6.02
C GLU A 298 -1.75 9.65 -7.49
N CYS A 299 -2.83 9.41 -8.25
CA CYS A 299 -2.72 8.93 -9.62
C CYS A 299 -3.33 9.91 -10.62
N ILE A 300 -4.59 10.33 -10.43
CA ILE A 300 -5.32 11.12 -11.43
C ILE A 300 -4.76 12.53 -11.57
N GLU A 301 -4.55 13.25 -10.47
CA GLU A 301 -4.02 14.61 -10.52
C GLU A 301 -2.61 14.69 -11.14
N PRO A 302 -1.62 13.87 -10.72
CA PRO A 302 -0.31 13.90 -11.38
C PRO A 302 -0.39 13.44 -12.84
N PHE A 303 -1.24 12.48 -13.17
CA PHE A 303 -1.46 12.08 -14.56
C PHE A 303 -2.03 13.23 -15.42
N LYS A 304 -3.02 13.97 -14.91
CA LYS A 304 -3.56 15.16 -15.59
C LYS A 304 -2.49 16.24 -15.79
N GLU A 305 -1.61 16.45 -14.83
CA GLU A 305 -0.50 17.40 -14.98
C GLU A 305 0.45 17.00 -16.11
N GLN A 306 0.79 15.72 -16.22
CA GLN A 306 1.63 15.22 -17.30
C GLN A 306 0.95 15.35 -18.67
N LEU A 307 -0.35 15.07 -18.76
CA LEU A 307 -1.14 15.26 -19.98
C LEU A 307 -1.22 16.74 -20.37
N LYS A 308 -1.53 17.63 -19.43
CA LYS A 308 -1.56 19.09 -19.68
C LYS A 308 -0.22 19.63 -20.18
N LEU A 309 0.90 19.06 -19.74
CA LEU A 309 2.22 19.42 -20.26
C LEU A 309 2.37 18.99 -21.73
N LEU A 310 1.96 17.77 -22.07
CA LEU A 310 2.01 17.24 -23.43
C LEU A 310 1.05 17.96 -24.39
N GLU A 311 -0.14 18.35 -23.93
CA GLU A 311 -1.14 19.09 -24.70
C GLU A 311 -0.65 20.45 -25.20
N ARG A 312 0.34 21.06 -24.54
CA ARG A 312 0.99 22.30 -25.01
C ARG A 312 1.69 22.12 -26.36
N PHE A 313 2.00 20.87 -26.71
CA PHE A 313 2.69 20.51 -27.94
C PHE A 313 1.74 19.72 -28.84
N PRO A 314 1.29 20.29 -29.97
CA PRO A 314 0.39 19.59 -30.87
C PRO A 314 1.08 18.38 -31.50
N LEU A 315 0.28 17.38 -31.88
CA LEU A 315 0.75 16.24 -32.66
C LEU A 315 1.21 16.72 -34.05
N ALA A 316 2.36 16.21 -34.50
CA ALA A 316 2.87 16.49 -35.83
C ALA A 316 2.04 15.75 -36.90
N THR A 317 1.62 16.43 -37.96
CA THR A 317 0.95 15.76 -39.07
C THR A 317 1.95 14.97 -39.92
N LYS A 318 1.49 13.86 -40.53
CA LYS A 318 2.31 13.04 -41.43
C LYS A 318 2.98 13.86 -42.54
N GLU A 319 2.29 14.87 -43.06
CA GLU A 319 2.81 15.79 -44.07
C GLU A 319 3.96 16.67 -43.54
N GLN A 320 3.84 17.20 -42.31
CA GLN A 320 4.91 18.00 -41.68
C GLN A 320 6.17 17.16 -41.44
N MET A 321 6.00 15.88 -41.09
CA MET A 321 7.13 14.96 -40.91
C MET A 321 7.77 14.58 -42.24
N ALA A 322 6.95 14.25 -43.26
CA ALA A 322 7.42 13.89 -44.59
C ALA A 322 8.13 15.04 -45.31
N GLN A 323 7.66 16.27 -45.15
CA GLN A 323 8.28 17.46 -45.75
C GLN A 323 9.65 17.81 -45.15
N ARG A 324 9.90 17.43 -43.89
CA ARG A 324 11.16 17.74 -43.19
C ARG A 324 12.20 16.63 -43.29
N GLY A 325 11.77 15.39 -43.55
CA GLY A 325 12.66 14.23 -43.53
C GLY A 325 13.09 13.82 -42.12
N ASP A 326 12.37 14.26 -41.08
CA ASP A 326 12.64 13.93 -39.68
C ASP A 326 12.18 12.48 -39.37
N THR A 327 12.91 11.48 -39.84
CA THR A 327 12.60 10.05 -39.62
C THR A 327 13.10 9.51 -38.28
N THR A 328 13.95 10.26 -37.59
CA THR A 328 14.65 9.81 -36.38
C THR A 328 14.58 10.87 -35.29
N CYS A 329 14.28 10.46 -34.06
CA CYS A 329 14.18 11.36 -32.93
C CYS A 329 15.57 11.79 -32.45
N PRO A 330 15.89 13.09 -32.35
CA PRO A 330 17.24 13.54 -31.99
C PRO A 330 17.59 13.33 -30.52
N VAL A 331 16.63 12.88 -29.69
CA VAL A 331 16.84 12.65 -28.24
C VAL A 331 17.17 11.18 -27.97
N CYS A 332 16.34 10.24 -28.42
CA CYS A 332 16.57 8.81 -28.22
C CYS A 332 17.32 8.14 -29.39
N LEU A 333 17.41 8.81 -30.54
CA LEU A 333 18.00 8.30 -31.78
C LEU A 333 17.24 7.13 -32.43
N ASP A 334 16.01 6.85 -31.98
CA ASP A 334 15.12 5.85 -32.57
C ASP A 334 14.23 6.43 -33.67
N GLU A 335 13.66 5.55 -34.51
CA GLU A 335 12.70 5.91 -35.55
C GLU A 335 11.47 6.65 -34.99
N MET A 336 11.02 7.67 -35.72
CA MET A 336 9.92 8.50 -35.27
C MET A 336 8.57 7.80 -35.46
N ASN A 337 7.80 7.68 -34.37
CA ASN A 337 6.44 7.16 -34.47
C ASN A 337 5.45 8.30 -34.76
N PHE A 338 4.81 8.24 -35.93
CA PHE A 338 3.84 9.23 -36.38
C PHE A 338 2.63 9.42 -35.46
N LEU A 339 2.31 8.44 -34.60
CA LEU A 339 1.18 8.51 -33.66
C LEU A 339 1.49 9.34 -32.40
N THR A 340 2.76 9.49 -32.04
CA THR A 340 3.19 10.12 -30.78
C THR A 340 4.16 11.29 -30.99
N ALA A 341 4.48 11.61 -32.25
CA ALA A 341 5.35 12.72 -32.59
C ALA A 341 4.68 14.07 -32.26
N ARG A 342 5.38 14.91 -31.51
CA ARG A 342 4.91 16.21 -31.02
C ARG A 342 5.81 17.32 -31.56
N ILE A 343 5.19 18.42 -32.00
CA ILE A 343 5.91 19.58 -32.53
C ILE A 343 5.96 20.71 -31.50
N THR A 344 7.16 21.28 -31.32
CA THR A 344 7.38 22.42 -30.43
C THR A 344 7.03 23.76 -31.10
N PRO A 345 6.85 24.87 -30.36
CA PRO A 345 6.63 26.20 -30.94
C PRO A 345 7.77 26.66 -31.86
N CYS A 346 9.01 26.25 -31.56
CA CYS A 346 10.18 26.45 -32.43
C CYS A 346 10.22 25.52 -33.66
N ARG A 347 9.14 24.73 -33.85
CA ARG A 347 8.90 23.78 -34.93
C ARG A 347 9.80 22.54 -34.96
N HIS A 348 10.57 22.26 -33.92
CA HIS A 348 11.30 20.98 -33.81
C HIS A 348 10.37 19.84 -33.38
N ILE A 349 10.57 18.63 -33.92
CA ILE A 349 9.70 17.46 -33.69
C ILE A 349 10.45 16.38 -32.90
N PHE A 350 9.75 15.75 -31.96
CA PHE A 350 10.29 14.71 -31.06
C PHE A 350 9.18 13.70 -30.73
N HIS A 351 9.54 12.51 -30.21
CA HIS A 351 8.53 11.67 -29.54
C HIS A 351 7.97 12.40 -28.30
N GLY A 352 6.67 12.24 -28.02
CA GLY A 352 6.03 12.87 -26.87
C GLY A 352 6.73 12.56 -25.53
N GLN A 353 7.16 11.31 -25.32
CA GLN A 353 7.92 10.92 -24.14
C GLN A 353 9.26 11.66 -24.02
N CYS A 354 10.05 11.68 -25.10
CA CYS A 354 11.34 12.35 -25.15
C CYS A 354 11.21 13.86 -24.88
N LEU A 355 10.20 14.48 -25.51
CA LEU A 355 9.92 15.90 -25.33
C LEU A 355 9.52 16.20 -23.87
N ARG A 356 8.63 15.41 -23.29
CA ARG A 356 8.19 15.56 -21.90
C ARG A 356 9.35 15.49 -20.92
N GLN A 357 10.22 14.48 -21.05
CA GLN A 357 11.41 14.35 -20.20
C GLN A 357 12.32 15.59 -20.31
N CYS A 358 12.56 16.08 -21.54
CA CYS A 358 13.37 17.27 -21.76
C CYS A 358 12.75 18.54 -21.17
N VAL A 359 11.43 18.72 -21.31
CA VAL A 359 10.71 19.88 -20.76
C VAL A 359 10.74 19.85 -19.23
N LEU A 360 10.50 18.68 -18.61
CA LEU A 360 10.56 18.53 -17.15
C LEU A 360 11.95 18.82 -16.59
N GLN A 361 13.01 18.46 -17.31
CA GLN A 361 14.37 18.62 -16.83
C GLN A 361 15.00 19.99 -17.14
N TYR A 362 14.78 20.51 -18.36
CA TYR A 362 15.50 21.67 -18.87
C TYR A 362 14.61 22.85 -19.29
N GLN A 363 13.30 22.65 -19.48
CA GLN A 363 12.36 23.67 -19.98
C GLN A 363 12.81 24.39 -21.28
N GLN A 364 13.62 23.71 -22.09
CA GLN A 364 14.20 24.24 -23.31
C GLN A 364 14.15 23.19 -24.43
N CYS A 365 14.09 23.64 -25.67
CA CYS A 365 14.16 22.78 -26.84
C CYS A 365 15.53 22.07 -26.88
N PRO A 366 15.57 20.72 -26.99
CA PRO A 366 16.82 19.98 -27.06
C PRO A 366 17.73 20.41 -28.22
N MET A 367 17.13 20.78 -29.36
CA MET A 367 17.83 21.16 -30.58
C MET A 367 18.31 22.62 -30.58
N CYS A 368 17.42 23.59 -30.38
CA CYS A 368 17.78 25.03 -30.50
C CYS A 368 17.95 25.77 -29.17
N LYS A 369 17.74 25.11 -28.03
CA LYS A 369 17.83 25.69 -26.67
C LYS A 369 16.86 26.86 -26.39
N GLN A 370 15.90 27.12 -27.28
CA GLN A 370 14.82 28.08 -27.03
C GLN A 370 13.93 27.58 -25.87
N SER A 371 13.51 28.49 -24.99
CA SER A 371 12.59 28.19 -23.88
C SER A 371 11.23 27.69 -24.39
N LEU A 372 10.66 26.69 -23.72
CA LEU A 372 9.41 26.01 -24.10
C LEU A 372 8.25 26.22 -23.12
#